data_AF-A0A7Y5KZS3-F1
#
_entry.id   AF-A0A7Y5KZS3-F1
#
_cell.length_a   1.000
_cell.length_b   1.000
_cell.length_c   1.000
_cell.angle_alpha   90.00
_cell.angle_beta   90.00
_cell.angle_gamma   90.00
#
_symmetry.space_group_name_H-M   'P 1'
#
loop_
_entity.id
_entity.type
_entity.pdbx_description
1 polymer ?
#
loop_
_entity_poly.entity_id
_entity_poly.type
_entity_poly.pdbx_seq_one_letter_code
_entity_poly.pdbx_strand_id
1 'polypeptide(L)'
;MSKRTEKEHAGLETGGPMGGAMPAIGEGTWLRPAQVVATTADSVRVTTADGRIVSARLALALPYEPAIGDELLLLGDASSAYVVGVLRGSGQTRLALEGDVALSASGRLELRGGTGVAIDAPEVQVRATRVGILASRMTEIYDTVRTTVRELLSVRAAEQRTLVDGTSHLQAKNARVLSEAKVTINGKEIFLG
;
A
#
# COMPACT_ATOMS: atom_id res chain seq x y z
N MET A 1 -3.89 32.72 58.57
CA MET A 1 -2.83 32.55 59.59
C MET A 1 -2.23 31.16 59.44
N SER A 2 -1.11 31.03 58.74
CA SER A 2 0.04 30.24 59.18
C SER A 2 1.21 30.56 58.26
N LYS A 3 2.37 30.84 58.87
CA LYS A 3 3.55 31.47 58.30
C LYS A 3 4.65 30.43 58.04
N ARG A 4 5.51 30.75 57.06
CA ARG A 4 6.92 30.32 56.89
C ARG A 4 7.11 28.83 56.48
N THR A 5 8.02 28.48 55.59
CA THR A 5 9.39 29.01 55.44
C THR A 5 9.93 28.79 54.02
N GLU A 6 10.56 29.83 53.46
CA GLU A 6 11.51 29.79 52.34
C GLU A 6 12.76 28.97 52.69
N LYS A 7 13.32 28.28 51.70
CA LYS A 7 14.77 28.22 51.54
C LYS A 7 15.13 27.98 50.06
N GLU A 8 15.76 28.97 49.47
CA GLU A 8 16.52 28.88 48.22
C GLU A 8 17.65 27.85 48.34
N HIS A 9 17.95 27.15 47.25
CA HIS A 9 19.30 27.18 46.68
C HIS A 9 19.26 26.83 45.19
N ALA A 10 19.92 27.70 44.43
CA ALA A 10 20.16 27.63 43.01
C ALA A 10 20.98 26.40 42.60
N GLY A 11 20.68 25.90 41.41
CA GLY A 11 21.46 24.88 40.70
C GLY A 11 21.00 24.80 39.25
N LEU A 12 21.31 25.85 38.47
CA LEU A 12 21.30 25.74 37.00
C LEU A 12 22.47 24.83 36.60
N GLU A 13 22.20 23.57 36.31
CA GLU A 13 23.11 22.74 35.52
C GLU A 13 22.79 22.95 34.03
N THR A 14 23.46 23.95 33.46
CA THR A 14 23.76 24.00 32.04
C THR A 14 24.91 23.02 31.75
N GLY A 15 24.72 22.09 30.83
CA GLY A 15 25.85 21.46 30.12
C GLY A 15 25.80 19.94 30.04
N GLY A 16 25.25 19.45 28.95
CA GLY A 16 25.54 18.11 28.45
C GLY A 16 24.98 17.98 27.05
N PRO A 17 25.78 18.11 25.97
CA PRO A 17 25.30 17.66 24.67
C PRO A 17 24.98 16.17 24.84
N MET A 18 23.72 15.78 24.65
CA MET A 18 23.38 14.38 24.38
C MET A 18 23.89 14.00 22.99
N GLY A 19 25.21 14.11 22.81
CA GLY A 19 25.95 13.32 21.85
C GLY A 19 25.96 11.91 22.41
N GLY A 20 24.85 11.19 22.23
CA GLY A 20 24.87 9.74 22.30
C GLY A 20 25.85 9.29 21.24
N ALA A 21 27.10 9.08 21.66
CA ALA A 21 28.09 8.46 20.81
C ALA A 21 27.48 7.16 20.31
N MET A 22 27.27 7.06 19.00
CA MET A 22 27.10 5.75 18.38
C MET A 22 28.24 4.89 18.93
N PRO A 23 27.97 3.72 19.51
CA PRO A 23 29.05 2.84 19.94
C PRO A 23 29.97 2.65 18.74
N ALA A 24 31.25 2.96 18.94
CA ALA A 24 32.26 2.77 17.92
C ALA A 24 32.13 1.32 17.44
N ILE A 25 31.85 1.15 16.15
CA ILE A 25 31.92 -0.14 15.47
C ILE A 25 33.30 -0.72 15.82
N GLY A 26 33.33 -1.81 16.58
CA GLY A 26 34.56 -2.35 17.17
C GLY A 26 35.62 -2.59 16.09
N GLU A 27 36.90 -2.53 16.48
CA GLU A 27 38.02 -2.75 15.55
C GLU A 27 37.77 -3.98 14.66
N GLY A 28 37.77 -3.77 13.35
CA GLY A 28 37.50 -4.82 12.36
C GLY A 28 36.05 -4.88 11.84
N THR A 29 35.12 -4.11 12.38
CA THR A 29 33.76 -3.98 11.84
C THR A 29 33.73 -2.94 10.71
N TRP A 30 33.01 -3.25 9.64
CA TRP A 30 32.92 -2.40 8.46
C TRP A 30 31.48 -2.33 7.94
N LEU A 31 31.16 -1.19 7.33
CA LEU A 31 29.88 -0.91 6.68
C LEU A 31 30.15 -0.49 5.24
N ARG A 32 29.70 -1.28 4.25
CA ARG A 32 30.08 -1.06 2.85
C ARG A 32 28.95 -1.40 1.86
N PRO A 33 28.83 -0.64 0.75
CA PRO A 33 28.07 -1.07 -0.41
C PRO A 33 28.67 -2.32 -1.07
N ALA A 34 27.83 -3.19 -1.60
CA ALA A 34 28.24 -4.34 -2.40
C ALA A 34 27.17 -4.72 -3.43
N GLN A 35 27.60 -5.26 -4.55
CA GLN A 35 26.70 -5.68 -5.63
C GLN A 35 26.44 -7.17 -5.60
N VAL A 36 25.17 -7.59 -5.70
CA VAL A 36 24.79 -9.01 -5.73
C VAL A 36 25.29 -9.68 -7.01
N VAL A 37 26.04 -10.77 -6.85
CA VAL A 37 26.52 -11.62 -7.95
C VAL A 37 25.92 -13.02 -7.95
N ALA A 38 25.40 -13.48 -6.81
CA ALA A 38 24.61 -14.70 -6.73
C ALA A 38 23.67 -14.67 -5.52
N THR A 39 22.55 -15.38 -5.61
CA THR A 39 21.56 -15.50 -4.53
C THR A 39 21.32 -16.96 -4.16
N THR A 40 20.99 -17.18 -2.89
CA THR A 40 20.51 -18.44 -2.32
C THR A 40 19.28 -18.15 -1.46
N ALA A 41 18.68 -19.18 -0.84
CA ALA A 41 17.47 -19.00 -0.04
C ALA A 41 17.67 -18.13 1.21
N ASP A 42 18.84 -18.15 1.83
CA ASP A 42 19.12 -17.49 3.12
C ASP A 42 20.34 -16.55 3.11
N SER A 43 21.07 -16.51 2.00
CA SER A 43 22.27 -15.69 1.85
C SER A 43 22.48 -15.20 0.42
N VAL A 44 23.31 -14.18 0.28
CA VAL A 44 23.74 -13.62 -1.01
C VAL A 44 25.26 -13.61 -1.09
N ARG A 45 25.78 -13.85 -2.30
CA ARG A 45 27.17 -13.52 -2.61
C ARG A 45 27.20 -12.16 -3.27
N VAL A 46 28.04 -11.29 -2.76
CA VAL A 46 28.17 -9.92 -3.24
C VAL A 46 29.63 -9.59 -3.54
N THR A 47 29.85 -8.68 -4.48
CA THR A 47 31.15 -8.09 -4.78
C THR A 47 31.21 -6.70 -4.15
N THR A 48 32.17 -6.49 -3.25
CA THR A 48 32.43 -5.18 -2.63
C THR A 48 33.22 -4.28 -3.58
N ALA A 49 33.28 -2.97 -3.29
CA ALA A 49 33.99 -2.00 -4.14
C ALA A 49 35.50 -2.28 -4.30
N ASP A 50 36.12 -3.01 -3.37
CA ASP A 50 37.50 -3.49 -3.45
C ASP A 50 37.65 -4.84 -4.21
N GLY A 51 36.57 -5.30 -4.87
CA GLY A 51 36.56 -6.48 -5.74
C GLY A 51 36.48 -7.82 -5.00
N ARG A 52 36.33 -7.82 -3.68
CA ARG A 52 36.21 -9.07 -2.89
C ARG A 52 34.81 -9.65 -3.01
N ILE A 53 34.71 -10.97 -3.08
CA ILE A 53 33.43 -11.68 -3.01
C ILE A 53 33.17 -12.09 -1.57
N VAL A 54 32.08 -11.60 -1.00
CA VAL A 54 31.66 -11.88 0.38
C VAL A 54 30.31 -12.60 0.36
N SER A 55 30.17 -13.64 1.19
CA SER A 55 28.86 -14.23 1.47
C SER A 55 28.24 -13.50 2.65
N ALA A 56 27.03 -12.97 2.47
CA ALA A 56 26.32 -12.22 3.49
C ALA A 56 24.93 -12.81 3.75
N ARG A 57 24.55 -12.92 5.03
CA ARG A 57 23.23 -13.37 5.46
C ARG A 57 22.22 -12.24 5.40
N LEU A 58 20.98 -12.54 5.04
CA LEU A 58 19.92 -11.54 5.02
C LEU A 58 19.48 -11.18 6.45
N ALA A 59 19.63 -9.91 6.83
CA ALA A 59 19.22 -9.38 8.13
C ALA A 59 18.39 -8.09 7.95
N LEU A 60 17.48 -8.11 6.98
CA LEU A 60 16.61 -6.97 6.65
C LEU A 60 15.35 -6.99 7.52
N ALA A 61 14.88 -5.81 7.92
CA ALA A 61 13.62 -5.66 8.66
C ALA A 61 12.37 -5.90 7.80
N LEU A 62 12.51 -5.87 6.48
CA LEU A 62 11.44 -6.14 5.51
C LEU A 62 11.87 -7.29 4.60
N PRO A 63 10.92 -8.18 4.21
CA PRO A 63 11.22 -9.28 3.31
C PRO A 63 11.50 -8.75 1.90
N TYR A 64 12.78 -8.76 1.57
CA TYR A 64 13.30 -8.39 0.26
C TYR A 64 14.02 -9.60 -0.34
N GLU A 65 13.67 -9.97 -1.57
CA GLU A 65 14.34 -11.03 -2.32
C GLU A 65 15.37 -10.39 -3.26
N PRO A 66 16.69 -10.47 -2.96
CA PRO A 66 17.69 -9.81 -3.79
C PRO A 66 17.79 -10.46 -5.17
N ALA A 67 18.00 -9.62 -6.18
CA ALA A 67 18.31 -10.02 -7.55
C ALA A 67 19.79 -9.75 -7.88
N ILE A 68 20.34 -10.50 -8.82
CA ILE A 68 21.69 -10.23 -9.36
C ILE A 68 21.72 -8.81 -9.91
N GLY A 69 22.77 -8.06 -9.56
CA GLY A 69 22.94 -6.66 -9.95
C GLY A 69 22.45 -5.64 -8.92
N ASP A 70 21.67 -6.07 -7.92
CA ASP A 70 21.24 -5.19 -6.82
C ASP A 70 22.43 -4.66 -6.02
N GLU A 71 22.30 -3.44 -5.52
CA GLU A 71 23.27 -2.80 -4.63
C GLU A 71 22.74 -2.84 -3.19
N LEU A 72 23.47 -3.52 -2.32
CA LEU A 72 23.12 -3.78 -0.93
C LEU A 72 24.08 -3.07 0.03
N LEU A 73 23.62 -2.80 1.24
CA LEU A 73 24.44 -2.32 2.35
C LEU A 73 24.80 -3.50 3.25
N LEU A 74 26.10 -3.78 3.36
CA LEU A 74 26.63 -4.82 4.22
C LEU A 74 27.20 -4.25 5.52
N LEU A 75 26.85 -4.89 6.64
CA LEU A 75 27.55 -4.78 7.91
C LEU A 75 28.30 -6.10 8.14
N GLY A 76 29.61 -6.03 8.35
CA GLY A 76 30.39 -7.25 8.59
C GLY A 76 31.65 -7.00 9.39
N ASP A 77 32.31 -8.10 9.75
CA ASP A 77 33.60 -8.12 10.41
C ASP A 77 34.56 -9.07 9.66
N ALA A 78 35.58 -9.60 10.33
CA ALA A 78 36.53 -10.54 9.75
C ALA A 78 35.93 -11.94 9.48
N SER A 79 34.82 -12.28 10.13
CA SER A 79 34.24 -13.62 10.18
C SER A 79 32.88 -13.74 9.50
N SER A 80 32.10 -12.67 9.51
CA SER A 80 30.70 -12.69 9.08
C SER A 80 30.26 -11.38 8.44
N ALA A 81 29.25 -11.46 7.57
CA ALA A 81 28.65 -10.31 6.93
C ALA A 81 27.13 -10.48 6.87
N TYR A 82 26.43 -9.37 7.01
CA TYR A 82 24.98 -9.28 7.04
C TYR A 82 24.51 -8.18 6.10
N VAL A 83 23.47 -8.47 5.33
CA VAL A 83 22.75 -7.45 4.56
C VAL A 83 21.82 -6.71 5.51
N VAL A 84 22.10 -5.43 5.74
CA VAL A 84 21.35 -4.56 6.67
C VAL A 84 20.52 -3.49 5.94
N GLY A 85 20.72 -3.33 4.63
CA GLY A 85 19.92 -2.43 3.82
C GLY A 85 20.01 -2.73 2.32
N VAL A 86 19.06 -2.20 1.56
CA VAL A 86 19.06 -2.22 0.09
C VAL A 86 19.26 -0.78 -0.38
N LEU A 87 20.33 -0.52 -1.11
CA LEU A 87 20.65 0.82 -1.63
C LEU A 87 20.00 1.04 -2.99
N ARG A 88 20.06 0.03 -3.87
CA ARG A 88 19.36 -0.01 -5.15
C ARG A 88 18.93 -1.44 -5.44
N GLY A 89 17.62 -1.65 -5.45
CA GLY A 89 17.02 -2.96 -5.68
C GLY A 89 16.21 -3.00 -6.96
N SER A 90 16.39 -4.07 -7.73
CA SER A 90 15.51 -4.52 -8.81
C SER A 90 14.72 -5.77 -8.43
N GLY A 91 15.08 -6.40 -7.31
CA GLY A 91 14.40 -7.55 -6.73
C GLY A 91 12.99 -7.24 -6.22
N GLN A 92 12.20 -8.30 -6.06
CA GLN A 92 10.84 -8.18 -5.56
C GLN A 92 10.85 -8.04 -4.03
N THR A 93 10.17 -7.01 -3.52
CA THR A 93 9.78 -6.99 -2.10
C THR A 93 8.49 -7.79 -1.97
N ARG A 94 8.53 -8.91 -1.24
CA ARG A 94 7.36 -9.78 -1.04
C ARG A 94 7.03 -9.87 0.44
N LEU A 95 5.96 -9.19 0.86
CA LEU A 95 5.40 -9.36 2.19
C LEU A 95 4.41 -10.54 2.18
N ALA A 96 4.83 -11.70 2.68
CA ALA A 96 3.97 -12.86 2.89
C ALA A 96 3.79 -13.09 4.40
N LEU A 97 2.54 -13.18 4.84
CA LEU A 97 2.17 -13.29 6.24
C LEU A 97 1.22 -14.49 6.37
N GLU A 98 1.56 -15.46 7.23
CA GLU A 98 0.77 -16.70 7.37
C GLU A 98 -0.51 -16.50 8.20
N GLY A 99 -0.59 -15.42 8.96
CA GLY A 99 -1.75 -15.09 9.81
C GLY A 99 -2.44 -13.79 9.41
N ASP A 100 -3.38 -13.38 10.25
CA ASP A 100 -4.16 -12.16 10.04
C ASP A 100 -3.28 -10.91 10.05
N VAL A 101 -3.60 -9.97 9.16
CA VAL A 101 -2.84 -8.73 8.98
C VAL A 101 -3.78 -7.53 9.14
N ALA A 102 -3.44 -6.64 10.06
CA ALA A 102 -4.13 -5.37 10.23
C ALA A 102 -3.24 -4.22 9.76
N LEU A 103 -3.66 -3.51 8.71
CA LEU A 103 -3.03 -2.27 8.27
C LEU A 103 -3.89 -1.09 8.75
N SER A 104 -3.29 -0.18 9.50
CA SER A 104 -3.99 1.01 10.03
C SER A 104 -3.07 2.24 10.02
N ALA A 105 -3.69 3.41 9.94
CA ALA A 105 -3.00 4.70 10.03
C ALA A 105 -3.87 5.66 10.86
N SER A 106 -3.25 6.43 11.76
CA SER A 106 -3.94 7.51 12.48
C SER A 106 -4.29 8.69 11.57
N GLY A 107 -3.52 8.87 10.49
CA GLY A 107 -3.74 9.87 9.45
C GLY A 107 -4.26 9.24 8.16
N ARG A 108 -3.40 9.19 7.14
CA ARG A 108 -3.75 8.73 5.79
C ARG A 108 -2.98 7.45 5.44
N LEU A 109 -3.69 6.46 4.95
CA LEU A 109 -3.12 5.29 4.28
C LEU A 109 -3.25 5.49 2.76
N GLU A 110 -2.13 5.42 2.05
CA GLU A 110 -2.09 5.49 0.58
C GLU A 110 -1.44 4.23 0.00
N LEU A 111 -2.10 3.65 -1.00
CA LEU A 111 -1.55 2.58 -1.82
C LEU A 111 -1.31 3.13 -3.22
N ARG A 112 -0.06 3.06 -3.70
CA ARG A 112 0.34 3.54 -5.03
C ARG A 112 1.11 2.45 -5.74
N GLY A 113 0.77 2.21 -7.01
CA GLY A 113 1.53 1.34 -7.89
C GLY A 113 1.94 2.10 -9.15
N GLY A 114 3.19 1.93 -9.59
CA GLY A 114 3.69 2.58 -10.81
C GLY A 114 2.99 2.07 -12.08
N THR A 115 2.59 0.79 -12.06
CA THR A 115 1.86 0.14 -13.17
C THR A 115 0.42 -0.20 -12.78
N GLY A 116 0.19 -0.60 -11.52
CA GLY A 116 -1.14 -0.92 -11.03
C GLY A 116 -1.13 -1.41 -9.58
N VAL A 117 -2.34 -1.57 -9.04
CA VAL A 117 -2.62 -2.20 -7.74
C VAL A 117 -3.71 -3.24 -8.01
N ALA A 118 -3.45 -4.49 -7.60
CA ALA A 118 -4.42 -5.59 -7.70
C ALA A 118 -4.84 -6.02 -6.30
N ILE A 119 -6.13 -6.29 -6.12
CA ILE A 119 -6.71 -6.85 -4.90
C ILE A 119 -7.45 -8.11 -5.34
N ASP A 120 -6.98 -9.26 -4.87
CA ASP A 120 -7.61 -10.55 -5.10
C ASP A 120 -7.99 -11.13 -3.73
N ALA A 121 -9.28 -11.34 -3.54
CA ALA A 121 -9.84 -11.83 -2.29
C ALA A 121 -11.21 -12.46 -2.54
N PRO A 122 -11.59 -13.50 -1.76
CA PRO A 122 -12.95 -14.02 -1.78
C PRO A 122 -14.01 -12.99 -1.41
N GLU A 123 -13.65 -12.01 -0.56
CA GLU A 123 -14.54 -10.94 -0.13
C GLU A 123 -13.78 -9.62 0.05
N VAL A 124 -14.36 -8.52 -0.44
CA VAL A 124 -13.87 -7.16 -0.23
C VAL A 124 -15.02 -6.30 0.28
N GLN A 125 -14.90 -5.77 1.51
CA GLN A 125 -15.86 -4.83 2.08
C GLN A 125 -15.27 -3.42 2.13
N VAL A 126 -15.98 -2.45 1.55
CA VAL A 126 -15.62 -1.03 1.62
C VAL A 126 -16.66 -0.29 2.45
N ARG A 127 -16.27 0.15 3.65
CA ARG A 127 -17.10 1.00 4.51
C ARG A 127 -16.52 2.40 4.53
N ALA A 128 -17.23 3.34 3.92
CA ALA A 128 -16.83 4.74 3.89
C ALA A 128 -18.04 5.66 3.85
N THR A 129 -17.89 6.87 4.35
CA THR A 129 -18.88 7.95 4.16
C THR A 129 -18.92 8.42 2.70
N ARG A 130 -17.77 8.34 2.00
CA ARG A 130 -17.65 8.70 0.59
C ARG A 130 -16.70 7.74 -0.10
N VAL A 131 -17.14 7.18 -1.22
CA VAL A 131 -16.31 6.44 -2.17
C VAL A 131 -16.28 7.23 -3.48
N GLY A 132 -15.11 7.40 -4.05
CA GLY A 132 -14.93 8.08 -5.34
C GLY A 132 -13.99 7.24 -6.21
N ILE A 133 -14.44 6.94 -7.42
CA ILE A 133 -13.65 6.20 -8.41
C ILE A 133 -13.45 7.16 -9.59
N LEU A 134 -12.19 7.47 -9.89
CA LEU A 134 -11.81 8.24 -11.07
C LEU A 134 -11.04 7.30 -11.99
N ALA A 135 -11.64 6.98 -13.13
CA ALA A 135 -11.04 6.13 -14.15
C ALA A 135 -11.43 6.65 -15.54
N SER A 136 -10.49 6.56 -16.49
CA SER A 136 -10.78 6.84 -17.90
C SER A 136 -11.61 5.72 -18.55
N ARG A 137 -11.45 4.50 -18.06
CA ARG A 137 -12.22 3.31 -18.44
C ARG A 137 -12.44 2.45 -17.21
N MET A 138 -13.68 2.02 -17.02
CA MET A 138 -14.07 1.11 -15.94
C MET A 138 -14.84 -0.06 -16.56
N THR A 139 -14.48 -1.27 -16.16
CA THR A 139 -15.21 -2.49 -16.52
C THR A 139 -15.55 -3.20 -15.23
N GLU A 140 -16.83 -3.47 -15.04
CA GLU A 140 -17.33 -4.20 -13.88
C GLU A 140 -18.07 -5.44 -14.40
N ILE A 141 -17.76 -6.60 -13.82
CA ILE A 141 -18.40 -7.87 -14.15
C ILE A 141 -18.88 -8.45 -12.83
N TYR A 142 -20.16 -8.79 -12.79
CA TYR A 142 -20.81 -9.31 -11.60
C TYR A 142 -21.72 -10.47 -11.99
N ASP A 143 -21.79 -11.49 -11.14
CA ASP A 143 -22.87 -12.49 -11.22
C ASP A 143 -24.20 -11.90 -10.74
N THR A 144 -24.15 -11.06 -9.70
CA THR A 144 -25.33 -10.35 -9.18
C THR A 144 -24.90 -9.00 -8.62
N VAL A 145 -25.64 -7.95 -8.98
CA VAL A 145 -25.47 -6.61 -8.43
C VAL A 145 -26.77 -6.16 -7.77
N ARG A 146 -26.66 -5.59 -6.57
CA ARG A 146 -27.77 -4.95 -5.86
C ARG A 146 -27.35 -3.58 -5.39
N THR A 147 -27.98 -2.56 -5.94
CA THR A 147 -27.73 -1.18 -5.57
C THR A 147 -28.94 -0.64 -4.83
N THR A 148 -28.75 -0.22 -3.58
CA THR A 148 -29.78 0.45 -2.79
C THR A 148 -29.36 1.88 -2.56
N VAL A 149 -30.24 2.81 -2.90
CA VAL A 149 -29.98 4.25 -2.76
C VAL A 149 -31.12 4.86 -1.96
N ARG A 150 -30.75 5.57 -0.88
CA ARG A 150 -31.73 6.14 0.06
C ARG A 150 -32.46 7.36 -0.51
N GLU A 151 -31.74 8.22 -1.21
CA GLU A 151 -32.26 9.52 -1.65
C GLU A 151 -32.29 9.64 -3.17
N LEU A 152 -31.12 9.66 -3.82
CA LEU A 152 -31.00 9.91 -5.25
C LEU A 152 -29.91 9.05 -5.88
N LEU A 153 -30.29 8.26 -6.88
CA LEU A 153 -29.37 7.72 -7.87
C LEU A 153 -29.40 8.62 -9.09
N SER A 154 -28.30 9.32 -9.37
CA SER A 154 -28.14 10.13 -10.58
C SER A 154 -27.10 9.49 -11.49
N VAL A 155 -27.50 9.19 -12.71
CA VAL A 155 -26.61 8.71 -13.77
C VAL A 155 -26.57 9.77 -14.86
N ARG A 156 -25.38 10.30 -15.11
CA ARG A 156 -25.14 11.20 -16.23
C ARG A 156 -24.15 10.52 -17.17
N ALA A 157 -24.64 10.12 -18.33
CA ALA A 157 -23.85 9.49 -19.37
C ALA A 157 -24.13 10.17 -20.71
N ALA A 158 -23.13 10.20 -21.59
CA ALA A 158 -23.35 10.60 -22.98
C ALA A 158 -24.19 9.55 -23.72
N GLU A 159 -23.97 8.27 -23.41
CA GLU A 159 -24.75 7.14 -23.91
C GLU A 159 -24.94 6.13 -22.77
N GLN A 160 -26.16 5.61 -22.64
CA GLN A 160 -26.47 4.49 -21.76
C GLN A 160 -27.16 3.40 -22.59
N ARG A 161 -26.59 2.21 -22.58
CA ARG A 161 -27.17 1.03 -23.21
C ARG A 161 -27.43 -0.04 -22.16
N THR A 162 -28.67 -0.51 -22.09
CA THR A 162 -29.06 -1.62 -21.21
C THR A 162 -29.59 -2.73 -22.09
N LEU A 163 -28.87 -3.85 -22.12
CA LEU A 163 -29.28 -5.07 -22.81
C LEU A 163 -29.71 -6.08 -21.74
N VAL A 164 -30.84 -6.73 -21.97
CA VAL A 164 -31.42 -7.69 -21.03
C VAL A 164 -31.89 -8.88 -21.84
N ASP A 165 -31.34 -10.07 -21.54
CA ASP A 165 -31.71 -11.32 -22.21
C ASP A 165 -33.05 -11.86 -21.70
N GLY A 166 -33.31 -11.67 -20.41
CA GLY A 166 -34.53 -12.09 -19.73
C GLY A 166 -35.55 -10.95 -19.59
N THR A 167 -36.02 -10.75 -18.37
CA THR A 167 -37.04 -9.74 -18.06
C THR A 167 -36.40 -8.51 -17.43
N SER A 168 -36.78 -7.34 -17.92
CA SER A 168 -36.54 -6.06 -17.24
C SER A 168 -37.84 -5.61 -16.57
N HIS A 169 -37.79 -5.32 -15.28
CA HIS A 169 -38.93 -4.77 -14.53
C HIS A 169 -38.57 -3.41 -13.96
N LEU A 170 -39.36 -2.40 -14.32
CA LEU A 170 -39.27 -1.07 -13.74
C LEU A 170 -40.58 -0.79 -13.01
N GLN A 171 -40.50 -0.65 -11.69
CA GLN A 171 -41.62 -0.29 -10.85
C GLN A 171 -41.32 1.04 -10.16
N ALA A 172 -42.23 2.00 -10.30
CA ALA A 172 -42.12 3.29 -9.64
C ALA A 172 -43.51 3.83 -9.31
N LYS A 173 -43.61 4.60 -8.22
CA LYS A 173 -44.82 5.38 -7.93
C LYS A 173 -45.07 6.44 -9.01
N ASN A 174 -44.00 7.03 -9.53
CA ASN A 174 -44.02 7.98 -10.65
C ASN A 174 -42.84 7.69 -11.57
N ALA A 175 -43.09 7.56 -12.86
CA ALA A 175 -42.06 7.47 -13.89
C ALA A 175 -42.30 8.55 -14.94
N ARG A 176 -41.23 9.21 -15.39
CA ARG A 176 -41.27 10.19 -16.47
C ARG A 176 -40.10 9.92 -17.41
N VAL A 177 -40.40 9.76 -18.69
CA VAL A 177 -39.40 9.68 -19.76
C VAL A 177 -39.51 10.96 -20.57
N LEU A 178 -38.46 11.78 -20.54
CA LEU A 178 -38.36 13.02 -21.31
C LEU A 178 -37.33 12.83 -22.42
N SER A 179 -37.68 13.25 -23.63
CA SER A 179 -36.79 13.22 -24.79
C SER A 179 -37.02 14.47 -25.62
N GLU A 180 -35.93 15.09 -26.07
CA GLU A 180 -35.98 16.27 -26.95
C GLU A 180 -36.36 15.90 -28.39
N ALA A 181 -35.96 14.72 -28.86
CA ALA A 181 -36.14 14.31 -30.25
C ALA A 181 -37.15 13.17 -30.44
N LYS A 182 -36.83 11.96 -29.97
CA LYS A 182 -37.65 10.76 -30.26
C LYS A 182 -37.53 9.71 -29.17
N VAL A 183 -38.67 9.18 -28.74
CA VAL A 183 -38.76 7.91 -28.02
C VAL A 183 -39.35 6.87 -28.97
N THR A 184 -38.72 5.70 -29.07
CA THR A 184 -39.26 4.56 -29.85
C THR A 184 -39.43 3.38 -28.92
N ILE A 185 -40.64 2.84 -28.85
CA ILE A 185 -40.95 1.62 -28.10
C ILE A 185 -41.46 0.61 -29.10
N ASN A 186 -40.69 -0.46 -29.32
CA ASN A 186 -41.05 -1.55 -30.21
C ASN A 186 -41.29 -2.79 -29.37
N GLY A 187 -42.53 -3.27 -29.35
CA GLY A 187 -42.92 -4.49 -28.64
C GLY A 187 -43.94 -5.25 -29.47
N LYS A 188 -44.06 -6.57 -29.20
CA LYS A 188 -45.16 -7.37 -29.76
C LYS A 188 -46.51 -6.90 -29.21
N GLU A 189 -46.54 -6.56 -27.93
CA GLU A 189 -47.69 -6.03 -27.22
C GLU A 189 -47.25 -4.88 -26.31
N ILE A 190 -48.06 -3.83 -26.25
CA ILE A 190 -47.86 -2.69 -25.34
C ILE A 190 -49.19 -2.46 -24.63
N PHE A 191 -49.23 -2.77 -23.34
CA PHE A 191 -50.38 -2.48 -22.50
C PHE A 191 -50.20 -1.11 -21.88
N LEU A 192 -51.03 -0.17 -22.30
CA LEU A 192 -51.14 1.15 -21.69
C LEU A 192 -52.40 1.11 -20.83
N GLY A 193 -52.21 1.30 -19.52
CA GLY A 193 -53.32 1.43 -18.58
C GLY A 193 -54.12 2.70 -18.81
#